data_AF-A0ABD0R3R2-F1
#
_entry.id   AF-A0ABD0R3R2-F1
#
_cell.length_a   1.000
_cell.length_b   1.000
_cell.length_c   1.000
_cell.angle_alpha   90.00
_cell.angle_beta   90.00
_cell.angle_gamma   90.00
#
_symmetry.space_group_name_H-M   'P 1'
#
loop_
_entity.id
_entity.type
_entity.pdbx_description
1 polymer ?
#
loop_
_entity_poly.entity_id
_entity_poly.type
_entity_poly.pdbx_seq_one_letter_code
_entity_poly.pdbx_strand_id
1 'polypeptide(L)' 'SNTGGQAFPQCVFDHWQILPGDPYDVNSKPSQIVAETRKRKGLKEGIPALDNFLDKL' A
#
# COMPACT_ATOMS: atom_id res chain seq x y z
N SER A 1 0.97 -19.49 -20.28
CA SER A 1 -0.46 -19.27 -20.59
C SER A 1 -1.25 -20.22 -19.72
N ASN A 2 -2.14 -19.71 -18.86
CA ASN A 2 -2.84 -20.55 -17.87
C ASN A 2 -4.21 -21.06 -18.35
N THR A 3 -4.69 -20.58 -19.50
CA THR A 3 -6.07 -20.84 -19.97
C THR A 3 -6.13 -21.40 -21.39
N GLY A 4 -4.99 -21.69 -22.01
CA GLY A 4 -4.94 -22.24 -23.37
C GLY A 4 -5.62 -21.38 -24.45
N GLY A 5 -5.89 -20.09 -24.18
CA GLY A 5 -6.60 -19.19 -25.09
C GLY A 5 -8.13 -19.33 -25.09
N GLN A 6 -8.71 -20.08 -24.14
CA GLN A 6 -10.15 -20.36 -24.10
C GLN A 6 -10.94 -19.49 -23.12
N ALA A 7 -10.25 -18.74 -22.24
CA ALA A 7 -10.89 -17.85 -21.27
C ALA A 7 -11.06 -16.44 -21.84
N PHE A 8 -12.25 -15.86 -21.64
CA PHE A 8 -12.60 -14.48 -21.99
C PHE A 8 -13.00 -13.71 -20.72
N PRO A 9 -12.03 -13.13 -19.98
CA PRO A 9 -12.33 -12.47 -18.72
C PRO A 9 -13.06 -11.13 -18.94
N GLN A 10 -14.14 -10.92 -18.20
CA GLN A 10 -14.75 -9.61 -17.97
C GLN A 10 -14.66 -9.30 -16.48
N CYS A 11 -14.00 -8.20 -16.13
CA CYS A 11 -13.81 -7.78 -14.75
C CYS A 11 -14.51 -6.45 -14.52
N VAL A 12 -15.23 -6.34 -13.41
CA VAL A 12 -15.82 -5.10 -12.89
C VAL A 12 -15.31 -4.85 -11.48
N PHE A 13 -15.39 -3.60 -11.02
CA PHE A 13 -15.15 -3.31 -9.61
C PHE A 13 -16.18 -4.03 -8.73
N ASP A 14 -15.71 -4.60 -7.63
CA ASP A 14 -16.56 -5.27 -6.64
C ASP A 14 -16.47 -4.53 -5.29
N HIS A 15 -15.31 -4.58 -4.63
CA HIS A 15 -15.11 -3.92 -3.34
C HIS A 15 -13.65 -3.55 -3.05
N TRP A 16 -13.44 -2.78 -1.98
CA TRP A 16 -12.13 -2.52 -1.40
C TRP A 16 -11.79 -3.61 -0.38
N GLN A 17 -10.70 -4.34 -0.63
CA GLN A 17 -10.19 -5.34 0.31
C GLN A 17 -9.00 -4.78 1.09
N ILE A 18 -9.00 -5.01 2.40
CA ILE A 18 -7.87 -4.65 3.26
C ILE A 18 -6.69 -5.59 2.98
N LEU A 19 -5.51 -5.01 2.74
CA LEU A 19 -4.26 -5.77 2.66
C LEU A 19 -3.77 -6.07 4.08
N PRO A 20 -3.70 -7.34 4.50
CA PRO A 20 -3.22 -7.68 5.84
C PRO A 20 -1.73 -7.34 6.00
N GLY A 21 -1.37 -6.88 7.19
CA GLY A 21 -0.02 -6.51 7.59
C GLY A 21 0.04 -5.14 8.26
N ASP A 22 1.05 -4.93 9.09
CA ASP A 22 1.30 -3.65 9.73
C ASP A 22 2.12 -2.74 8.79
N PRO A 23 1.62 -1.55 8.38
CA PRO A 23 2.41 -0.63 7.56
C PRO A 23 3.68 -0.09 8.26
N TYR A 24 3.82 -0.24 9.57
CA TYR A 24 5.04 0.11 10.30
C TYR A 24 6.10 -1.00 10.33
N ASP A 25 5.75 -2.26 10.01
CA ASP A 25 6.72 -3.34 9.83
C ASP A 25 7.36 -3.22 8.44
N VAL A 26 8.66 -2.92 8.40
CA VAL A 26 9.44 -2.74 7.17
C VAL A 26 9.45 -3.96 6.25
N ASN A 27 9.19 -5.15 6.78
CA ASN A 27 9.14 -6.39 5.99
C ASN A 27 7.73 -6.67 5.45
N SER A 28 6.72 -5.89 5.85
CA SER A 28 5.34 -6.08 5.43
C SER A 28 5.09 -5.54 4.02
N LYS A 29 4.17 -6.18 3.28
CA LYS A 29 3.73 -5.68 1.97
C LYS A 29 3.09 -4.28 2.05
N PRO A 30 2.21 -3.97 3.02
CA PRO A 30 1.70 -2.62 3.19
C PRO A 30 2.80 -1.55 3.31
N SER A 31 3.86 -1.83 4.07
CA SER A 31 4.98 -0.89 4.26
C SER A 31 5.70 -0.57 2.96
N GLN A 32 6.00 -1.60 2.15
CA GLN A 32 6.63 -1.43 0.84
C GLN A 32 5.79 -0.56 -0.11
N ILE A 33 4.48 -0.83 -0.21
CA ILE A 33 3.57 -0.07 -1.07
C ILE A 33 3.47 1.41 -0.63
N VAL A 34 3.39 1.65 0.67
CA VAL A 34 3.36 3.01 1.24
C VAL A 34 4.68 3.73 0.93
N ALA A 35 5.82 3.09 1.14
CA ALA A 35 7.14 3.69 0.89
C ALA A 35 7.33 4.08 -0.59
N GLU A 36 7.05 3.16 -1.52
CA GLU A 36 7.14 3.43 -2.97
C GLU A 36 6.21 4.56 -3.40
N THR A 37 4.97 4.57 -2.88
CA THR A 37 3.98 5.60 -3.19
C THR A 37 4.43 6.97 -2.69
N ARG A 38 4.95 7.07 -1.47
CA ARG A 38 5.46 8.33 -0.92
C ARG A 38 6.65 8.86 -1.72
N LYS A 39 7.60 7.99 -2.06
CA LYS A 39 8.74 8.32 -2.91
C LYS A 39 8.30 8.85 -4.29
N ARG A 40 7.36 8.18 -4.95
CA ARG A 40 6.78 8.62 -6.23
C ARG A 40 6.10 9.99 -6.13
N LYS A 41 5.55 10.33 -4.97
CA LYS A 41 4.88 11.60 -4.71
C LYS A 41 5.81 12.71 -4.19
N GLY A 42 7.12 12.44 -4.05
CA GLY A 42 8.08 13.42 -3.55
C GLY A 42 7.88 13.79 -2.07
N LEU A 43 7.23 12.91 -1.30
CA LEU A 43 7.03 13.10 0.14
C LEU A 43 8.24 12.55 0.92
N LYS A 44 8.45 13.06 2.14
CA LYS A 44 9.47 12.52 3.06
C LYS A 44 9.29 11.02 3.21
N GLU A 45 10.38 10.26 3.05
CA GLU A 45 10.37 8.81 3.20
C GLU A 45 9.93 8.40 4.62
N GLY A 46 9.27 7.24 4.71
CA GLY A 46 8.70 6.73 5.96
C GLY A 46 7.37 7.36 6.36
N ILE A 47 6.65 6.67 7.25
CA ILE A 47 5.40 7.18 7.83
C ILE A 47 5.76 8.26 8.85
N PRO A 48 5.14 9.46 8.82
CA PRO A 48 5.38 10.49 9.81
C PRO A 48 5.19 9.97 11.24
N ALA A 49 6.19 10.19 12.09
CA ALA A 49 6.10 9.88 13.51
C ALA A 49 5.04 10.76 14.19
N LEU A 50 4.45 10.24 15.27
CA LEU A 50 3.42 10.95 16.05
C LEU A 50 3.92 12.32 16.55
N ASP A 51 5.22 12.39 16.86
CA ASP A 51 5.95 13.56 17.35
C ASP A 51 5.83 14.77 16.42
N ASN A 52 5.62 14.54 15.11
CA ASN A 52 5.40 15.61 14.15
C ASN A 52 4.04 16.33 14.34
N PHE A 53 3.13 15.75 15.12
CA PHE A 53 1.76 16.22 15.30
C PHE A 53 1.40 16.50 16.76
N LEU A 54 2.23 16.05 17.71
CA LEU A 54 2.00 16.24 19.13
C LEU A 54 2.85 17.41 19.65
N ASP A 55 2.22 18.54 19.93
CA ASP A 55 2.84 19.62 20.69
C ASP A 55 2.67 19.36 22.19
N LYS A 56 3.78 19.29 22.92
CA LYS A 56 3.77 19.09 24.38
C LYS A 56 3.83 20.47 25.04
N LEU A 57 2.70 20.90 25.60
CA LEU A 57 2.63 22.05 26.51
C LEU A 57 3.45 21.81 27.79
#